data_AF-A0AA39PWJ9-F1
#
_entry.id   AF-A0AA39PWJ9-F1
#
_cell.length_a   1.000
_cell.length_b   1.000
_cell.length_c   1.000
_cell.angle_alpha   90.00
_cell.angle_beta   90.00
_cell.angle_gamma   90.00
#
_symmetry.space_group_name_H-M   'P 1'
#
loop_
_entity.id
_entity.type
_entity.pdbx_description
1 polymer ?
#
loop_
_entity_poly.entity_id
_entity_poly.type
_entity_poly.pdbx_seq_one_letter_code
_entity_poly.pdbx_strand_id
1 'polypeptide(L)'
;MSSCVIGYSLAVVGGGEDGLVRYDWTGFYLHPMWSGAVIYHVMEFRISIAACSVPIDLTEEQLVGHNNATMRGALEGFAAGTGLGMAGSAALARYSAGYRALPPSLKALGIIFVAAPAFAIQAERRGIEFDKSQWHTSTANLLDEKERQEEQRWQKLTVGGRVSDWAQRHEYSVFLGGWAASLGLAGAIIARDKLQTTAQKVVQARMWAQALAIALIIGTAAFKAHQSRNSAPVVDHSWMEVLEQQDRARKEEEAHLKQLASPEARRLASGL
;
A
#
# COMPACT_ATOMS: atom_id res chain seq x y z
N MET A 1 -25.09 -23.02 -3.84
CA MET A 1 -24.02 -23.75 -3.13
C MET A 1 -23.33 -24.66 -4.13
N SER A 2 -22.17 -24.24 -4.65
CA SER A 2 -21.27 -25.11 -5.43
C SER A 2 -19.87 -24.88 -4.85
N SER A 3 -19.38 -25.87 -4.12
CA SER A 3 -18.05 -25.85 -3.50
C SER A 3 -16.99 -26.09 -4.58
N CYS A 4 -16.08 -25.14 -4.77
CA CYS A 4 -14.89 -25.33 -5.61
C CYS A 4 -13.75 -25.86 -4.72
N VAL A 5 -13.40 -27.13 -4.90
CA VAL A 5 -12.24 -27.77 -4.25
C VAL A 5 -10.97 -27.32 -4.99
N ILE A 6 -10.04 -26.70 -4.27
CA ILE A 6 -8.71 -26.34 -4.78
C ILE A 6 -7.83 -27.60 -4.76
N GLY A 7 -7.59 -28.19 -5.93
CA GLY A 7 -6.61 -29.25 -6.11
C GLY A 7 -5.28 -28.68 -6.59
N TYR A 8 -4.19 -28.91 -5.85
CA TYR A 8 -2.83 -28.61 -6.30
C TYR A 8 -2.25 -29.85 -7.01
N SER A 9 -1.99 -29.74 -8.32
CA SER A 9 -1.30 -30.77 -9.09
C SER A 9 0.15 -30.35 -9.30
N LEU A 10 1.07 -30.97 -8.56
CA LEU A 10 2.50 -30.75 -8.70
C LEU A 10 3.03 -31.67 -9.81
N ALA A 11 3.25 -31.14 -11.02
CA ALA A 11 3.92 -31.87 -12.08
C ALA A 11 5.44 -31.59 -12.00
N VAL A 12 6.20 -32.53 -11.45
CA VAL A 12 7.66 -32.55 -11.55
C VAL A 12 8.03 -33.30 -12.83
N VAL A 13 8.42 -32.58 -13.88
CA VAL A 13 9.07 -33.18 -15.06
C VAL A 13 10.54 -33.35 -14.72
N GLY A 14 10.91 -34.56 -14.30
CA GLY A 14 12.30 -35.00 -14.16
C GLY A 14 12.70 -35.82 -15.38
N GLY A 15 13.69 -35.34 -16.14
CA GLY A 15 14.36 -36.13 -17.16
C GLY A 15 15.66 -36.72 -16.61
N GLY A 16 15.81 -38.04 -16.75
CA GLY A 16 17.11 -38.70 -16.92
C GLY A 16 17.78 -39.31 -15.69
N GLU A 17 17.51 -40.60 -15.49
CA GLU A 17 18.43 -41.71 -15.17
C GLU A 17 19.26 -41.73 -13.86
N ASP A 18 18.97 -42.78 -13.08
CA ASP A 18 19.84 -43.62 -12.25
C ASP A 18 20.65 -43.02 -11.09
N GLY A 19 20.23 -43.36 -9.86
CA GLY A 19 21.14 -43.36 -8.70
C GLY A 19 20.45 -43.08 -7.37
N LEU A 20 20.17 -44.16 -6.62
CA LEU A 20 19.71 -44.14 -5.24
C LEU A 20 20.77 -43.49 -4.32
N VAL A 21 20.56 -42.25 -3.86
CA VAL A 21 21.48 -41.59 -2.92
C VAL A 21 20.77 -41.29 -1.60
N ARG A 22 21.23 -41.99 -0.55
CA ARG A 22 20.93 -41.73 0.86
C ARG A 22 21.39 -40.32 1.24
N TYR A 23 20.55 -39.56 1.94
CA TYR A 23 20.96 -38.31 2.59
C TYR A 23 21.53 -38.62 3.97
N ASP A 24 22.86 -38.62 4.07
CA ASP A 24 23.61 -38.55 5.33
C ASP A 24 23.76 -37.07 5.72
N TRP A 25 23.35 -36.73 6.96
CA TRP A 25 23.27 -35.37 7.51
C TRP A 25 24.51 -35.00 8.33
N THR A 26 25.71 -35.36 7.86
CA THR A 26 26.97 -34.99 8.53
C THR A 26 27.98 -34.43 7.54
N GLY A 27 28.11 -33.10 7.47
CA GLY A 27 29.15 -32.47 6.65
C GLY A 27 28.95 -30.98 6.37
N PHE A 28 29.19 -30.14 7.37
CA PHE A 28 29.34 -28.70 7.19
C PHE A 28 30.75 -28.42 6.64
N TYR A 29 30.91 -28.21 5.33
CA TYR A 29 32.13 -27.65 4.76
C TYR A 29 31.84 -26.60 3.69
N LEU A 30 32.39 -25.41 3.93
CA LEU A 30 32.48 -24.24 3.06
C LEU A 30 33.05 -24.59 1.68
N HIS A 31 32.38 -24.17 0.60
CA HIS A 31 32.98 -24.03 -0.71
C HIS A 31 32.73 -22.60 -1.27
N PRO A 32 33.77 -21.86 -1.69
CA PRO A 32 33.61 -20.54 -2.29
C PRO A 32 33.43 -20.70 -3.80
N MET A 33 32.19 -20.89 -4.25
CA MET A 33 31.88 -20.92 -5.69
C MET A 33 30.47 -20.39 -5.95
N TRP A 34 30.22 -19.15 -5.52
CA TRP A 34 29.03 -18.38 -5.89
C TRP A 34 29.43 -17.27 -6.86
N SER A 35 29.86 -17.67 -8.06
CA SER A 35 30.04 -16.78 -9.20
C SER A 35 29.26 -17.39 -10.36
N GLY A 36 28.10 -16.79 -10.70
CA GLY A 36 27.52 -16.93 -12.04
C GLY A 36 26.06 -17.35 -12.19
N ALA A 37 25.46 -18.16 -11.31
CA ALA A 37 24.24 -18.90 -11.69
C ALA A 37 22.90 -18.51 -11.02
N VAL A 38 22.87 -17.63 -10.03
CA VAL A 38 21.62 -17.36 -9.26
C VAL A 38 20.79 -16.17 -9.78
N ILE A 39 21.24 -15.51 -10.85
CA ILE A 39 20.55 -14.31 -11.39
C ILE A 39 19.40 -14.65 -12.36
N TYR A 40 19.22 -15.89 -12.81
CA TYR A 40 18.16 -16.26 -13.78
C TYR A 40 16.96 -17.00 -13.19
N HIS A 41 16.82 -17.09 -11.87
CA HIS A 41 15.69 -17.79 -11.22
C HIS A 41 14.86 -16.86 -10.32
N VAL A 42 14.53 -15.69 -10.86
CA VAL A 42 13.49 -14.83 -10.29
C VAL A 42 12.40 -14.61 -11.33
N MET A 43 11.19 -15.04 -10.97
CA MET A 43 9.90 -14.62 -11.53
C MET A 43 9.51 -15.12 -12.92
N GLU A 44 9.00 -16.35 -12.97
CA GLU A 44 7.76 -16.60 -13.73
C GLU A 44 6.70 -17.17 -12.78
N PHE A 45 6.11 -16.28 -11.99
CA PHE A 45 4.84 -16.55 -11.30
C PHE A 45 3.72 -16.26 -12.31
N ARG A 46 3.37 -17.23 -13.17
CA ARG A 46 2.12 -17.12 -13.96
C ARG A 46 0.94 -17.38 -13.04
N ILE A 47 0.48 -16.32 -12.38
CA ILE A 47 -0.82 -16.28 -11.73
C ILE A 47 -1.86 -16.33 -12.85
N SER A 48 -2.41 -17.52 -13.13
CA SER A 48 -3.58 -17.66 -13.98
C SER A 48 -4.82 -17.39 -13.14
N ILE A 49 -5.10 -16.12 -12.86
CA ILE A 49 -6.43 -15.70 -12.37
C ILE A 49 -7.38 -15.91 -13.54
N ALA A 50 -8.19 -16.97 -13.47
CA ALA A 50 -9.41 -17.05 -14.26
C ALA A 50 -10.28 -15.87 -13.81
N ALA A 51 -10.29 -14.82 -14.63
CA ALA A 51 -11.09 -13.63 -14.39
C ALA A 51 -12.56 -14.04 -14.37
N CYS A 52 -13.15 -14.11 -13.18
CA CYS A 52 -14.58 -14.03 -13.01
C CYS A 52 -14.94 -12.57 -13.29
N SER A 53 -15.12 -12.22 -14.57
CA SER A 53 -15.53 -10.88 -14.99
C SER A 53 -16.99 -10.68 -14.60
N VAL A 54 -17.21 -10.22 -13.36
CA VAL A 54 -18.47 -9.55 -13.00
C VAL A 54 -18.53 -8.31 -13.91
N PRO A 55 -19.53 -8.18 -14.80
CA PRO A 55 -19.70 -6.95 -15.55
C PRO A 55 -20.07 -5.85 -14.54
N ILE A 56 -19.12 -4.96 -14.30
CA ILE A 56 -19.38 -3.72 -13.59
C ILE A 56 -19.86 -2.75 -14.67
N ASP A 57 -21.13 -2.34 -14.62
CA ASP A 57 -21.69 -1.32 -15.51
C ASP A 57 -21.08 0.06 -15.18
N LEU A 58 -19.81 0.26 -15.54
CA LEU A 58 -19.16 1.57 -15.53
C LEU A 58 -19.58 2.32 -16.79
N THR A 59 -20.17 3.50 -16.62
CA THR A 59 -20.45 4.38 -17.75
C THR A 59 -19.11 4.81 -18.38
N GLU A 60 -19.07 4.87 -19.71
CA GLU A 60 -17.85 5.17 -20.46
C GLU A 60 -17.25 6.53 -20.06
N GLU A 61 -18.12 7.49 -19.70
CA GLU A 61 -17.73 8.81 -19.19
C GLU A 61 -17.00 8.73 -17.84
N GLN A 62 -17.41 7.85 -16.92
CA GLN A 62 -16.76 7.66 -15.63
C GLN A 62 -15.38 7.05 -15.79
N LEU A 63 -15.24 6.10 -16.72
CA LEU A 63 -13.95 5.49 -17.03
C LEU A 63 -12.95 6.52 -17.58
N VAL A 64 -13.39 7.37 -18.51
CA VAL A 64 -12.55 8.43 -19.10
C VAL A 64 -12.21 9.49 -18.04
N GLY A 65 -13.18 9.87 -17.20
CA GLY A 65 -12.97 10.80 -16.09
C GLY A 65 -11.93 10.29 -15.09
N HIS A 66 -12.06 9.04 -14.65
CA HIS A 66 -11.11 8.39 -13.75
C HIS A 66 -9.72 8.30 -14.39
N ASN A 67 -9.63 7.86 -15.66
CA ASN A 67 -8.36 7.76 -16.37
C ASN A 67 -7.66 9.12 -16.49
N ASN A 68 -8.41 10.19 -16.80
CA ASN A 68 -7.85 11.55 -16.88
C ASN A 68 -7.36 12.04 -15.50
N ALA A 69 -8.13 11.80 -14.44
CA ALA A 69 -7.73 12.15 -13.08
C ALA A 69 -6.44 11.41 -12.65
N THR A 70 -6.40 10.09 -12.89
CA THR A 70 -5.23 9.24 -12.61
C THR A 70 -4.02 9.68 -13.42
N MET A 71 -4.16 9.93 -14.73
CA MET A 71 -3.08 10.44 -15.57
C MET A 71 -2.54 11.79 -15.10
N ARG A 72 -3.43 12.71 -14.72
CA ARG A 72 -3.03 14.01 -14.16
C ARG A 72 -2.23 13.83 -12.87
N GLY A 73 -2.69 12.96 -11.96
CA GLY A 73 -1.96 12.62 -10.75
C GLY A 73 -0.59 12.01 -11.04
N ALA A 74 -0.52 11.11 -12.00
CA ALA A 74 0.71 10.46 -12.43
C ALA A 74 1.74 11.49 -12.94
N LEU A 75 1.32 12.42 -13.80
CA LEU A 75 2.18 13.48 -14.34
C LEU A 75 2.69 14.41 -13.24
N GLU A 76 1.81 14.84 -12.34
CA GLU A 76 2.19 15.69 -11.21
C GLU A 76 3.16 14.96 -10.28
N GLY A 77 2.91 13.68 -9.98
CA GLY A 77 3.79 12.84 -9.16
C GLY A 77 5.15 12.58 -9.80
N PHE A 78 5.19 12.34 -11.12
CA PHE A 78 6.44 12.17 -11.85
C PHE A 78 7.28 13.44 -11.88
N ALA A 79 6.66 14.59 -12.15
CA ALA A 79 7.34 15.88 -12.16
C ALA A 79 7.89 16.22 -10.77
N ALA A 80 7.06 16.09 -9.72
CA ALA A 80 7.46 16.33 -8.34
C ALA A 80 8.56 15.35 -7.89
N GLY A 81 8.38 14.05 -8.15
CA GLY A 81 9.33 13.01 -7.76
C GLY A 81 10.67 13.12 -8.48
N THR A 82 10.65 13.42 -9.77
CA THR A 82 11.89 13.67 -10.54
C THR A 82 12.58 14.94 -10.07
N GLY A 83 11.83 16.02 -9.81
CA GLY A 83 12.36 17.26 -9.26
C GLY A 83 13.05 17.05 -7.91
N LEU A 84 12.40 16.30 -7.01
CA LEU A 84 12.95 15.94 -5.69
C LEU A 84 14.17 15.03 -5.82
N GLY A 85 14.13 14.04 -6.71
CA GLY A 85 15.26 13.15 -6.99
C GLY A 85 16.48 13.90 -7.56
N MET A 86 16.26 14.83 -8.49
CA MET A 86 17.32 15.68 -9.05
C MET A 86 17.90 16.64 -8.01
N ALA A 87 17.06 17.27 -7.19
CA ALA A 87 17.51 18.13 -6.11
C ALA A 87 18.34 17.35 -5.08
N GLY A 88 17.89 16.15 -4.70
CA GLY A 88 18.62 15.24 -3.83
C GLY A 88 19.96 14.81 -4.44
N SER A 89 19.97 14.45 -5.73
CA SER A 89 21.18 14.12 -6.48
C SER A 89 22.19 15.27 -6.49
N ALA A 90 21.72 16.50 -6.71
CA ALA A 90 22.56 17.70 -6.69
C ALA A 90 23.13 17.99 -5.29
N ALA A 91 22.32 17.83 -4.24
CA ALA A 91 22.77 17.98 -2.85
C ALA A 91 23.84 16.93 -2.50
N LEU A 92 23.62 15.66 -2.84
CA LEU A 92 24.59 14.59 -2.63
C LEU A 92 25.88 14.80 -3.41
N ALA A 93 25.80 15.33 -4.65
CA ALA A 93 26.99 15.69 -5.43
C ALA A 93 27.83 16.78 -4.75
N ARG A 94 27.21 17.72 -4.03
CA ARG A 94 27.94 18.75 -3.26
C ARG A 94 28.60 18.17 -2.01
N TYR A 95 27.86 17.42 -1.20
CA TYR A 95 28.34 17.01 0.13
C TYR A 95 29.12 15.68 0.16
N SER A 96 28.94 14.79 -0.82
CA SER A 96 29.57 13.46 -0.84
C SER A 96 30.59 13.33 -1.98
N ALA A 97 31.86 13.10 -1.62
CA ALA A 97 32.91 12.76 -2.58
C ALA A 97 32.66 11.39 -3.23
N GLY A 98 32.07 10.44 -2.50
CA GLY A 98 31.70 9.13 -3.03
C GLY A 98 30.62 9.24 -4.11
N TYR A 99 29.59 10.08 -3.90
CA TYR A 99 28.53 10.27 -4.88
C TYR A 99 29.03 10.90 -6.19
N ARG A 100 30.05 11.76 -6.13
CA ARG A 100 30.67 12.35 -7.33
C ARG A 100 31.31 11.28 -8.22
N ALA A 101 31.98 10.30 -7.61
CA ALA A 101 32.65 9.20 -8.31
C ALA A 101 31.69 8.14 -8.88
N LEU A 102 30.38 8.19 -8.55
CA LEU A 102 29.41 7.22 -9.06
C LEU A 102 29.19 7.36 -10.58
N PRO A 103 29.07 6.24 -11.32
CA PRO A 103 28.63 6.22 -12.71
C PRO A 103 27.30 6.97 -12.91
N PRO A 104 27.09 7.61 -14.08
CA PRO A 104 25.83 8.29 -14.39
C PRO A 104 24.60 7.38 -14.29
N SER A 105 24.72 6.10 -14.63
CA SER A 105 23.65 5.11 -14.55
C SER A 105 23.12 4.93 -13.12
N LEU A 106 24.01 4.83 -12.12
CA LEU A 106 23.60 4.70 -10.72
C LEU A 106 22.99 5.99 -10.17
N LYS A 107 23.42 7.15 -10.68
CA LYS A 107 22.80 8.44 -10.33
C LYS A 107 21.36 8.52 -10.86
N ALA A 108 21.14 8.12 -12.11
CA ALA A 108 19.81 8.06 -12.73
C ALA A 108 18.90 7.05 -12.00
N LEU A 109 19.43 5.87 -11.66
CA LEU A 109 18.71 4.86 -10.88
C LEU A 109 18.18 5.44 -9.54
N GLY A 110 19.01 6.21 -8.82
CA GLY A 110 18.59 6.86 -7.57
C GLY A 110 17.44 7.85 -7.77
N ILE A 111 17.41 8.58 -8.88
CA ILE A 111 16.31 9.49 -9.23
C ILE A 111 15.04 8.69 -9.53
N ILE A 112 15.15 7.60 -10.30
CA ILE A 112 14.02 6.72 -10.64
C ILE A 112 13.39 6.10 -9.38
N PHE A 113 14.21 5.69 -8.40
CA PHE A 113 13.72 5.15 -7.13
C PHE A 113 12.85 6.13 -6.33
N VAL A 114 12.97 7.44 -6.58
CA VAL A 114 12.09 8.46 -5.98
C VAL A 114 10.92 8.78 -6.91
N ALA A 115 11.18 8.91 -8.21
CA ALA A 115 10.19 9.31 -9.19
C ALA A 115 9.10 8.25 -9.41
N ALA A 116 9.45 6.97 -9.50
CA ALA A 116 8.49 5.90 -9.80
C ALA A 116 7.46 5.68 -8.66
N PRO A 117 7.85 5.62 -7.37
CA PRO A 117 6.88 5.58 -6.29
C PRO A 117 6.03 6.85 -6.21
N ALA A 118 6.62 8.03 -6.40
CA ALA A 118 5.89 9.30 -6.38
C ALA A 118 4.83 9.38 -7.50
N PHE A 119 5.16 8.90 -8.70
CA PHE A 119 4.24 8.72 -9.81
C PHE A 119 3.06 7.82 -9.41
N ALA A 120 3.34 6.62 -8.88
CA ALA A 120 2.31 5.65 -8.55
C ALA A 120 1.38 6.17 -7.44
N ILE A 121 1.94 6.72 -6.36
CA ILE A 121 1.17 7.24 -5.22
C ILE A 121 0.24 8.37 -5.65
N GLN A 122 0.73 9.32 -6.45
CA GLN A 122 -0.10 10.45 -6.88
C GLN A 122 -1.14 10.08 -7.93
N ALA A 123 -0.84 9.11 -8.80
CA ALA A 123 -1.82 8.54 -9.73
C ALA A 123 -2.99 7.93 -8.97
N GLU A 124 -2.70 7.07 -7.98
CA GLU A 124 -3.72 6.41 -7.18
C GLU A 124 -4.50 7.41 -6.31
N ARG A 125 -3.81 8.38 -5.69
CA ARG A 125 -4.47 9.41 -4.88
C ARG A 125 -5.50 10.20 -5.68
N ARG A 126 -5.20 10.53 -6.94
CA ARG A 126 -6.14 11.28 -7.81
C ARG A 126 -7.26 10.41 -8.37
N GLY A 127 -7.00 9.13 -8.62
CA GLY A 127 -8.06 8.16 -8.95
C GLY A 127 -9.08 8.06 -7.80
N ILE A 128 -8.59 7.86 -6.57
CA ILE A 128 -9.44 7.79 -5.37
C ILE A 128 -10.20 9.11 -5.15
N GLU A 129 -9.56 10.27 -5.37
CA GLU A 129 -10.20 11.57 -5.24
C GLU A 129 -11.35 11.75 -6.26
N PHE A 130 -11.14 11.28 -7.50
CA PHE A 130 -12.20 11.27 -8.51
C PHE A 130 -13.35 10.36 -8.08
N ASP A 131 -13.08 9.12 -7.66
CA ASP A 131 -14.12 8.17 -7.24
C ASP A 131 -14.95 8.73 -6.08
N LYS A 132 -14.29 9.33 -5.09
CA LYS A 132 -14.95 10.02 -3.97
C LYS A 132 -15.86 11.16 -4.42
N SER A 133 -15.46 11.91 -5.45
CA SER A 133 -16.26 13.05 -5.95
C SER A 133 -17.59 12.62 -6.58
N GLN A 134 -17.70 11.36 -7.04
CA GLN A 134 -18.88 10.83 -7.71
C GLN A 134 -19.88 10.20 -6.72
N TRP A 135 -19.50 10.08 -5.44
CA TRP A 135 -20.37 9.56 -4.39
C TRP A 135 -21.40 10.63 -3.98
N HIS A 136 -22.54 10.68 -4.68
CA HIS A 136 -23.64 11.62 -4.38
C HIS A 136 -24.78 11.02 -3.54
N THR A 137 -24.67 9.75 -3.14
CA THR A 137 -25.71 9.04 -2.38
C THR A 137 -25.65 9.37 -0.88
N SER A 138 -26.75 9.17 -0.15
CA SER A 138 -26.85 9.30 1.32
C SER A 138 -25.69 8.65 2.09
N THR A 139 -25.08 7.59 1.55
CA THR A 139 -23.87 6.93 2.07
C THR A 139 -22.66 7.87 2.20
N ALA A 140 -22.47 8.84 1.30
CA ALA A 140 -21.35 9.78 1.35
C ALA A 140 -21.44 10.70 2.58
N ASN A 141 -22.63 11.21 2.90
CA ASN A 141 -22.87 12.04 4.08
C ASN A 141 -22.60 11.29 5.40
N LEU A 142 -22.71 9.96 5.37
CA LEU A 142 -22.51 9.09 6.53
C LEU A 142 -21.03 8.85 6.83
N LEU A 143 -20.22 8.68 5.78
CA LEU A 143 -18.77 8.65 5.93
C LEU A 143 -18.26 9.98 6.47
N ASP A 144 -18.78 11.10 5.95
CA ASP A 144 -18.37 12.45 6.37
C ASP A 144 -18.74 12.73 7.85
N GLU A 145 -19.95 12.33 8.30
CA GLU A 145 -20.33 12.47 9.70
C GLU A 145 -19.48 11.58 10.63
N LYS A 146 -19.15 10.35 10.20
CA LYS A 146 -18.23 9.48 10.96
C LYS A 146 -16.81 10.06 11.02
N GLU A 147 -16.28 10.56 9.90
CA GLU A 147 -14.98 11.23 9.86
C GLU A 147 -14.96 12.45 10.80
N ARG A 148 -16.04 13.25 10.82
CA ARG A 148 -16.18 14.38 11.75
C ARG A 148 -16.22 13.94 13.21
N GLN A 149 -16.91 12.85 13.54
CA GLN A 149 -16.93 12.33 14.91
C GLN A 149 -15.55 11.79 15.34
N GLU A 150 -14.85 11.12 14.44
CA GLU A 150 -13.48 10.67 14.66
C GLU A 150 -12.51 11.84 14.83
N GLU A 151 -12.63 12.90 14.03
CA GLU A 151 -11.84 14.12 14.19
C GLU A 151 -12.12 14.81 15.53
N GLN A 152 -13.38 14.92 15.94
CA GLN A 152 -13.73 15.47 17.25
C GLN A 152 -13.16 14.63 18.39
N ARG A 153 -13.16 13.30 18.26
CA ARG A 153 -12.52 12.39 19.21
C ARG A 153 -11.01 12.60 19.21
N TRP A 154 -10.38 12.73 18.04
CA TRP A 154 -8.94 12.93 17.89
C TRP A 154 -8.47 14.27 18.47
N GLN A 155 -9.26 15.34 18.30
CA GLN A 155 -8.99 16.65 18.89
C GLN A 155 -9.03 16.63 20.43
N LYS A 156 -9.83 15.74 21.02
CA LYS A 156 -9.91 15.54 22.48
C LYS A 156 -8.73 14.74 23.05
N LEU A 157 -7.89 14.13 22.21
CA LEU A 157 -6.72 13.37 22.66
C LEU A 157 -5.54 14.27 23.06
N THR A 158 -4.85 13.89 24.13
CA THR A 158 -3.54 14.45 24.50
C THR A 158 -2.54 14.30 23.34
N VAL A 159 -1.54 15.18 23.25
CA VAL A 159 -0.51 15.18 22.18
C VAL A 159 0.12 13.79 21.98
N GLY A 160 0.50 13.10 23.05
CA GLY A 160 1.03 11.73 22.97
C GLY A 160 0.02 10.71 22.44
N GLY A 161 -1.25 10.86 22.82
CA GLY A 161 -2.35 10.04 22.30
C GLY A 161 -2.59 10.28 20.80
N ARG A 162 -2.52 11.54 20.34
CA ARG A 162 -2.64 11.88 18.91
C ARG A 162 -1.52 11.28 18.05
N VAL A 163 -0.29 11.31 18.55
CA VAL A 163 0.86 10.70 17.85
C VAL A 163 0.72 9.18 17.79
N SER A 164 0.32 8.55 18.90
CA SER A 164 0.09 7.10 18.93
C SER A 164 -1.04 6.68 18.00
N ASP A 165 -2.16 7.40 18.01
CA ASP A 165 -3.31 7.18 17.12
C ASP A 165 -2.92 7.36 15.64
N TRP A 166 -2.18 8.42 15.31
CA TRP A 166 -1.69 8.65 13.94
C TRP A 166 -0.76 7.52 13.48
N ALA A 167 0.15 7.07 14.34
CA ALA A 167 1.07 5.98 14.02
C ALA A 167 0.34 4.64 13.81
N GLN A 168 -0.76 4.40 14.53
CA GLN A 168 -1.60 3.22 14.34
C GLN A 168 -2.41 3.27 13.03
N ARG A 169 -2.94 4.44 12.66
CA ARG A 169 -3.68 4.63 11.39
C ARG A 169 -2.78 4.55 10.15
N HIS A 170 -1.52 4.94 10.28
CA HIS A 170 -0.54 4.93 9.20
C HIS A 170 0.55 3.88 9.40
N GLU A 171 0.17 2.68 9.85
CA GLU A 171 1.09 1.59 10.18
C GLU A 171 2.14 1.35 9.07
N TYR A 172 1.72 1.19 7.82
CA TYR A 172 2.62 0.92 6.70
C TYR A 172 3.58 2.07 6.44
N SER A 173 3.14 3.33 6.57
CA SER A 173 3.99 4.49 6.38
C SER A 173 5.03 4.60 7.49
N VAL A 174 4.66 4.29 8.74
CA VAL A 174 5.60 4.27 9.86
C VAL A 174 6.63 3.15 9.71
N PHE A 175 6.21 1.96 9.27
CA PHE A 175 7.14 0.85 9.00
C PHE A 175 8.11 1.16 7.87
N LEU A 176 7.59 1.60 6.72
CA LEU A 176 8.41 1.94 5.56
C LEU A 176 9.33 3.13 5.86
N GLY A 177 8.82 4.15 6.55
CA GLY A 177 9.60 5.30 6.98
C GLY A 177 10.71 4.93 7.97
N GLY A 178 10.39 4.11 8.98
CA GLY A 178 11.35 3.60 9.95
C GLY A 178 12.43 2.73 9.30
N TRP A 179 12.06 1.86 8.35
CA TRP A 179 12.99 1.09 7.55
C TRP A 179 13.92 1.98 6.72
N ALA A 180 13.37 2.94 5.97
CA ALA A 180 14.15 3.87 5.16
C ALA A 180 15.09 4.73 6.03
N ALA A 181 14.60 5.20 7.19
CA ALA A 181 15.41 5.94 8.16
C ALA A 181 16.55 5.08 8.72
N SER A 182 16.29 3.80 9.02
CA SER A 182 17.32 2.87 9.51
C SER A 182 18.41 2.61 8.46
N LEU A 183 18.04 2.48 7.18
CA LEU A 183 19.00 2.39 6.07
C LEU A 183 19.83 3.66 5.92
N GLY A 184 19.19 4.83 6.01
CA GLY A 184 19.87 6.11 5.96
C GLY A 184 20.89 6.27 7.09
N LEU A 185 20.50 5.91 8.33
CA LEU A 185 21.37 5.96 9.49
C LEU A 185 22.53 4.96 9.38
N ALA A 186 22.25 3.70 9.02
CA ALA A 186 23.28 2.69 8.80
C ALA A 186 24.26 3.13 7.70
N GLY A 187 23.75 3.67 6.58
CA GLY A 187 24.55 4.22 5.51
C GLY A 187 25.43 5.39 5.96
N ALA A 188 24.91 6.30 6.79
CA ALA A 188 25.67 7.42 7.35
C ALA A 188 26.79 6.95 8.28
N ILE A 189 26.53 5.91 9.10
CA ILE A 189 27.53 5.28 9.98
C ILE A 189 28.66 4.65 9.14
N ILE A 190 28.32 3.81 8.15
CA ILE A 190 29.28 3.14 7.26
C ILE A 190 30.08 4.15 6.43
N ALA A 191 29.44 5.25 6.00
CA ALA A 191 30.10 6.31 5.25
C ALA A 191 31.13 7.09 6.07
N ARG A 192 30.91 7.24 7.39
CA ARG A 192 31.81 7.98 8.30
C ARG A 192 33.11 7.25 8.63
N ASP A 193 33.14 5.93 8.60
CA ASP A 193 34.36 5.18 8.91
C ASP A 193 35.40 5.34 7.80
N LYS A 194 36.54 5.97 8.09
CA LYS A 194 37.61 6.25 7.12
C LYS A 194 38.66 5.14 7.04
N LEU A 195 38.67 4.19 7.98
CA LEU A 195 39.73 3.18 8.10
C LEU A 195 39.50 1.94 7.22
N GLN A 196 38.31 1.82 6.61
CA GLN A 196 37.93 0.66 5.80
C GLN A 196 37.94 0.95 4.30
N THR A 197 38.39 -0.02 3.51
CA THR A 197 38.37 0.04 2.04
C THR A 197 36.94 -0.01 1.50
N THR A 198 36.72 0.53 0.29
CA THR A 198 35.39 0.57 -0.35
C THR A 198 34.80 -0.83 -0.54
N ALA A 199 35.62 -1.83 -0.86
CA ALA A 199 35.19 -3.23 -0.99
C ALA A 199 34.65 -3.80 0.34
N GLN A 200 35.31 -3.49 1.47
CA GLN A 200 34.86 -3.94 2.80
C GLN A 200 33.52 -3.32 3.18
N LYS A 201 33.32 -2.03 2.89
CA LYS A 201 32.04 -1.34 3.14
C LYS A 201 30.87 -1.97 2.38
N VAL A 202 31.09 -2.45 1.16
CA VAL A 202 30.05 -3.12 0.37
C VAL A 202 29.66 -4.45 1.02
N VAL A 203 30.63 -5.23 1.50
CA VAL A 203 30.36 -6.49 2.20
C VAL A 203 29.56 -6.22 3.49
N GLN A 204 29.94 -5.19 4.25
CA GLN A 204 29.20 -4.79 5.44
C GLN A 204 27.78 -4.34 5.09
N ALA A 205 27.61 -3.52 4.06
CA ALA A 205 26.30 -3.05 3.64
C ALA A 205 25.34 -4.21 3.34
N ARG A 206 25.83 -5.33 2.79
CA ARG A 206 25.01 -6.54 2.57
C ARG A 206 24.54 -7.18 3.88
N MET A 207 25.40 -7.24 4.90
CA MET A 207 25.03 -7.76 6.22
C MET A 207 24.02 -6.87 6.93
N TRP A 208 24.19 -5.55 6.84
CA TRP A 208 23.22 -4.58 7.35
C TRP A 208 21.87 -4.70 6.64
N ALA A 209 21.87 -4.81 5.30
CA ALA A 209 20.64 -4.97 4.52
C ALA A 209 19.86 -6.23 4.94
N GLN A 210 20.55 -7.36 5.10
CA GLN A 210 19.95 -8.61 5.53
C GLN A 210 19.40 -8.51 6.96
N ALA A 211 20.17 -7.94 7.89
CA ALA A 211 19.72 -7.75 9.27
C ALA A 211 18.49 -6.83 9.35
N LEU A 212 18.47 -5.75 8.55
CA LEU A 212 17.34 -4.83 8.48
C LEU A 212 16.09 -5.48 7.89
N ALA A 213 16.23 -6.37 6.91
CA ALA A 213 15.11 -7.13 6.37
C ALA A 213 14.50 -8.06 7.43
N ILE A 214 15.33 -8.79 8.17
CA ILE A 214 14.88 -9.67 9.27
C ILE A 214 14.21 -8.84 10.38
N ALA A 215 14.82 -7.72 10.77
CA ALA A 215 14.26 -6.82 11.77
C ALA A 215 12.91 -6.24 11.34
N LEU A 216 12.74 -5.94 10.05
CA LEU A 216 11.47 -5.46 9.50
C LEU A 216 10.39 -6.54 9.57
N ILE A 217 10.70 -7.79 9.19
CA ILE A 217 9.74 -8.90 9.26
C ILE A 217 9.33 -9.15 10.71
N ILE A 218 10.29 -9.20 11.64
CA ILE A 218 10.00 -9.39 13.07
C ILE A 218 9.19 -8.19 13.61
N GLY A 219 9.57 -6.96 13.26
CA GLY A 219 8.89 -5.74 13.70
C GLY A 219 7.44 -5.69 13.24
N THR A 220 7.18 -5.95 11.96
CA THR A 220 5.82 -6.02 11.41
C THR A 220 5.00 -7.15 12.05
N ALA A 221 5.56 -8.34 12.22
CA ALA A 221 4.87 -9.45 12.88
C ALA A 221 4.52 -9.14 14.35
N ALA A 222 5.47 -8.59 15.10
CA ALA A 222 5.28 -8.21 16.49
C ALA A 222 4.21 -7.12 16.65
N PHE A 223 4.21 -6.12 15.76
CA PHE A 223 3.20 -5.07 15.76
C PHE A 223 1.80 -5.59 15.44
N LYS A 224 1.66 -6.44 14.41
CA LYS A 224 0.37 -7.07 14.08
C LYS A 224 -0.14 -7.95 15.23
N ALA A 225 0.75 -8.68 15.91
CA ALA A 225 0.41 -9.48 17.08
C ALA A 225 -0.01 -8.62 18.29
N HIS A 226 0.60 -7.45 18.47
CA HIS A 226 0.21 -6.49 19.50
C HIS A 226 -1.16 -5.87 19.19
N GLN A 227 -1.41 -5.51 17.92
CA GLN A 227 -2.67 -4.93 17.50
C GLN A 227 -3.82 -5.93 17.61
N SER A 228 -3.61 -7.20 17.23
CA SER A 228 -4.64 -8.23 17.36
C SER A 228 -5.03 -8.54 18.81
N ARG A 229 -4.12 -8.34 19.77
CA ARG A 229 -4.40 -8.49 21.21
C ARG A 229 -5.16 -7.31 21.81
N ASN A 230 -4.88 -6.11 21.33
CA ASN A 230 -5.45 -4.88 21.89
C ASN A 230 -6.72 -4.42 21.17
N SER A 231 -7.04 -5.02 20.02
CA SER A 231 -8.28 -4.74 19.31
C SER A 231 -9.33 -5.78 19.70
N ALA A 232 -10.52 -5.33 20.08
CA ALA A 232 -11.68 -6.21 20.19
C ALA A 232 -11.93 -6.88 18.81
N PRO A 233 -12.48 -8.11 18.74
CA PRO A 233 -12.85 -8.72 17.47
C PRO A 233 -13.76 -7.77 16.70
N VAL A 234 -13.28 -7.26 15.57
CA VAL A 234 -14.03 -6.36 14.70
C VAL A 234 -15.11 -7.19 14.03
N VAL A 235 -16.31 -7.20 14.61
CA VAL A 235 -17.51 -7.70 13.92
C VAL A 235 -17.99 -6.57 13.02
N ASP A 236 -17.82 -6.76 11.72
CA ASP A 236 -18.15 -5.73 10.73
C ASP A 236 -19.68 -5.62 10.56
N HIS A 237 -20.27 -4.69 11.31
CA HIS A 237 -21.68 -4.32 11.19
C HIS A 237 -21.90 -3.14 10.23
N SER A 238 -20.89 -2.72 9.46
CA SER A 238 -21.02 -1.59 8.54
C SER A 238 -22.15 -1.79 7.53
N TRP A 239 -22.34 -3.02 7.04
CA TRP A 239 -23.46 -3.38 6.16
C TRP A 239 -24.82 -3.21 6.83
N MET A 240 -24.92 -3.54 8.11
CA MET A 240 -26.17 -3.40 8.87
C MET A 240 -26.51 -1.92 9.08
N GLU A 241 -25.52 -1.08 9.36
CA GLU A 241 -25.69 0.37 9.48
C GLU A 241 -26.12 1.00 8.16
N VAL A 242 -25.53 0.58 7.03
CA VAL A 242 -25.92 1.03 5.69
C VAL A 242 -27.37 0.65 5.38
N LEU A 243 -27.79 -0.58 5.71
CA LEU A 243 -29.17 -1.04 5.50
C LEU A 243 -30.17 -0.28 6.38
N GLU A 244 -29.85 -0.08 7.66
CA GLU A 244 -30.71 0.65 8.59
C GLU A 244 -30.95 2.10 8.14
N GLN A 245 -29.94 2.73 7.54
CA GLN A 245 -30.05 4.09 7.02
C GLN A 245 -30.82 4.17 5.70
N GLN A 246 -30.69 3.19 4.81
CA GLN A 246 -31.56 3.10 3.63
C GLN A 246 -33.03 2.99 4.02
N ASP A 247 -33.33 2.20 5.06
CA ASP A 247 -34.68 2.08 5.61
C ASP A 247 -35.17 3.39 6.23
N ARG A 248 -34.31 4.14 6.94
CA ARG A 248 -34.66 5.47 7.49
C ARG A 248 -34.95 6.48 6.38
N ALA A 249 -34.08 6.58 5.37
CA ALA A 249 -34.28 7.48 4.24
C ALA A 249 -35.58 7.18 3.47
N ARG A 250 -35.88 5.91 3.20
CA ARG A 250 -37.14 5.50 2.57
C ARG A 250 -38.36 5.90 3.41
N LYS A 251 -38.30 5.72 4.73
CA LYS A 251 -39.40 6.13 5.64
C LYS A 251 -39.61 7.65 5.65
N GLU A 252 -38.54 8.43 5.59
CA GLU A 252 -38.61 9.90 5.51
C GLU A 252 -39.23 10.37 4.20
N GLU A 253 -38.84 9.77 3.07
CA GLU A 253 -39.46 10.03 1.77
C GLU A 253 -40.95 9.67 1.77
N GLU A 254 -41.33 8.50 2.30
CA GLU A 254 -42.73 8.11 2.43
C GLU A 254 -43.52 9.06 3.33
N ALA A 255 -42.93 9.54 4.42
CA ALA A 255 -43.55 10.52 5.31
C ALA A 255 -43.73 11.88 4.62
N HIS A 256 -42.73 12.32 3.85
CA HIS A 256 -42.78 13.55 3.06
C HIS A 256 -43.85 13.47 1.95
N LEU A 257 -43.92 12.34 1.23
CA LEU A 257 -44.96 12.09 0.22
C LEU A 257 -46.36 12.09 0.84
N LYS A 258 -46.54 11.47 2.01
CA LYS A 258 -47.82 11.52 2.76
C LYS A 258 -48.16 12.94 3.21
N GLN A 259 -47.16 13.71 3.64
CA GLN A 259 -47.33 15.12 4.00
C GLN A 259 -47.67 16.02 2.81
N LEU A 260 -47.19 15.73 1.59
CA LEU A 260 -47.57 16.44 0.36
C LEU A 260 -48.94 16.00 -0.17
N ALA A 261 -49.28 14.72 -0.02
CA ALA A 261 -50.57 14.20 -0.42
C ALA A 261 -51.70 14.71 0.48
N SER A 262 -51.48 14.92 1.78
CA SER A 262 -52.55 15.29 2.71
C SER A 262 -53.19 16.69 2.50
N PRO A 263 -52.46 17.76 2.12
CA PRO A 263 -53.01 19.07 1.82
C PRO A 263 -53.58 19.13 0.40
N GLU A 264 -52.99 18.42 -0.57
CA GLU A 264 -53.50 18.32 -1.94
C GLU A 264 -54.81 17.53 -1.99
N ALA A 265 -54.86 16.38 -1.33
CA ALA A 265 -56.10 15.59 -1.15
C ALA A 265 -57.18 16.41 -0.42
N ARG A 266 -56.80 17.24 0.56
CA ARG A 266 -57.72 18.13 1.27
C ARG A 266 -58.23 19.29 0.40
N ARG A 267 -57.40 19.84 -0.51
CA ARG A 267 -57.84 20.85 -1.51
C ARG A 267 -58.80 20.27 -2.54
N LEU A 268 -58.55 19.06 -3.03
CA LEU A 268 -59.43 18.37 -3.98
C LEU A 268 -60.79 18.05 -3.35
N ALA A 269 -60.81 17.71 -2.05
CA ALA A 269 -62.04 17.44 -1.31
C ALA A 269 -62.89 18.69 -0.99
N SER A 270 -62.30 19.90 -1.01
CA SER A 270 -63.00 21.16 -0.72
C SER A 270 -63.45 21.94 -1.98
N GLY A 271 -63.17 21.41 -3.17
CA GLY A 271 -63.52 22.03 -4.47
C GLY A 271 -64.80 21.48 -5.12
N LEU A 272 -65.56 20.66 -4.39
CA LEU A 272 -66.92 20.19 -4.70
C LEU A 272 -67.88 20.77 -3.65
#